data_AF-A0A117N3W6-F1
#
_entry.id   AF-A0A117N3W6-F1
#
_cell.length_a   1.000
_cell.length_b   1.000
_cell.length_c   1.000
_cell.angle_alpha   90.00
_cell.angle_beta   90.00
_cell.angle_gamma   90.00
#
_symmetry.space_group_name_H-M   'P 1'
#
loop_
_entity.id
_entity.type
_entity.pdbx_description
1 polymer ?
#
loop_
_entity_poly.entity_id
_entity_poly.type
_entity_poly.pdbx_seq_one_letter_code
_entity_poly.pdbx_strand_id
1 'polypeptide(L)'
;MTDDPRTAGCKVGAGAKATRSKRKTAPSTPPVAATRPKRSKKTLGDDFAAALRADFRAHGAGVIAAVRAEKPEQYLKVVLTLLPKDFSQNLDADKNNLDRMSDEEIRSRIRALEASLRPFLDGDENLFGAARAAGPTSS
;
A
#
# COMPACT_ATOMS: atom_id res chain seq x y z
N MET A 1 37.98 36.98 -33.05
CA MET A 1 37.26 37.02 -34.34
C MET A 1 38.32 37.06 -35.43
N THR A 2 38.82 35.87 -35.79
CA THR A 2 39.60 35.59 -37.01
C THR A 2 39.78 34.07 -37.02
N ASP A 3 38.72 33.41 -37.48
CA ASP A 3 38.79 32.10 -38.12
C ASP A 3 39.63 32.24 -39.40
N ASP A 4 40.53 31.27 -39.64
CA ASP A 4 41.17 31.08 -40.95
C ASP A 4 40.98 29.61 -41.39
N PRO A 5 40.41 29.37 -42.59
CA PRO A 5 40.04 28.05 -43.08
C PRO A 5 41.06 27.49 -44.07
N ARG A 6 41.26 26.16 -44.14
CA ARG A 6 41.52 25.52 -45.45
C ARG A 6 41.31 24.01 -45.50
N THR A 7 40.49 23.69 -46.48
CA THR A 7 40.04 22.43 -47.03
C THR A 7 41.13 21.65 -47.77
N ALA A 8 40.88 20.34 -47.89
CA ALA A 8 41.17 19.47 -49.03
C ALA A 8 42.51 18.71 -49.07
N GLY A 9 42.39 17.38 -49.17
CA GLY A 9 43.52 16.50 -49.45
C GLY A 9 43.15 15.01 -49.51
N CYS A 10 42.09 14.66 -50.25
CA CYS A 10 41.80 13.28 -50.61
C CYS A 10 42.82 12.81 -51.66
N LYS A 11 43.63 11.78 -51.35
CA LYS A 11 44.29 10.97 -52.37
C LYS A 11 44.20 9.49 -52.02
N VAL A 12 43.33 8.83 -52.77
CA VAL A 12 43.19 7.38 -52.92
C VAL A 12 44.43 6.86 -53.64
N GLY A 13 45.12 5.89 -53.03
CA GLY A 13 46.14 5.08 -53.68
C GLY A 13 45.65 3.65 -53.82
N ALA A 14 45.38 3.23 -55.05
CA ALA A 14 44.94 1.89 -55.40
C ALA A 14 46.12 0.97 -55.74
N GLY A 15 46.10 -0.23 -55.17
CA GLY A 15 46.58 -1.47 -55.79
C GLY A 15 48.07 -1.79 -55.72
N ALA A 16 48.42 -2.90 -55.05
CA ALA A 16 49.03 -4.06 -55.73
C ALA A 16 49.36 -5.21 -54.77
N LYS A 17 48.71 -6.34 -55.06
CA LYS A 17 49.22 -7.73 -54.99
C LYS A 17 49.40 -8.39 -53.61
N ALA A 18 48.40 -9.22 -53.36
CA ALA A 18 48.39 -10.34 -52.43
C ALA A 18 49.62 -11.24 -52.53
N THR A 19 50.19 -11.58 -51.38
CA THR A 19 50.88 -12.86 -51.18
C THR A 19 50.19 -13.60 -50.02
N ARG A 20 49.68 -14.78 -50.38
CA ARG A 20 48.91 -15.71 -49.56
C ARG A 20 49.90 -16.48 -48.69
N SER A 21 49.97 -16.18 -47.39
CA SER A 21 50.74 -17.00 -46.44
C SER A 21 49.83 -17.70 -45.42
N LYS A 22 49.76 -19.02 -45.59
CA LYS A 22 49.33 -20.12 -44.72
C LYS A 22 48.59 -19.77 -43.41
N ARG A 23 47.35 -20.28 -43.35
CA ARG A 23 46.58 -20.58 -42.12
C ARG A 23 47.45 -21.27 -41.07
N LYS A 24 47.41 -20.74 -39.85
CA LYS A 24 47.50 -21.53 -38.62
C LYS A 24 46.24 -21.25 -37.79
N THR A 25 45.50 -22.31 -37.56
CA THR A 25 44.27 -22.40 -36.77
C THR A 25 44.62 -22.72 -35.32
N ALA A 26 44.19 -21.89 -34.36
CA ALA A 26 43.72 -22.23 -33.01
C ALA A 26 43.65 -20.96 -32.13
N PRO A 27 42.86 -20.96 -31.05
CA PRO A 27 41.40 -20.98 -31.00
C PRO A 27 40.86 -19.58 -30.62
N SER A 28 39.66 -19.26 -31.06
CA SER A 28 38.94 -18.06 -30.63
C SER A 28 38.72 -18.11 -29.12
N THR A 29 39.36 -17.21 -28.38
CA THR A 29 38.86 -16.79 -27.07
C THR A 29 37.39 -16.40 -27.25
N PRO A 30 36.44 -16.97 -26.49
CA PRO A 30 35.07 -16.49 -26.55
C PRO A 30 35.10 -14.99 -26.23
N PRO A 31 34.31 -14.14 -26.91
CA PRO A 31 34.17 -12.78 -26.44
C PRO A 31 33.66 -12.91 -25.01
N VAL A 32 34.46 -12.47 -24.04
CA VAL A 32 33.96 -12.16 -22.72
C VAL A 32 32.89 -11.13 -23.00
N ALA A 33 31.63 -11.59 -23.00
CA ALA A 33 30.48 -10.73 -22.93
C ALA A 33 30.67 -10.00 -21.63
N ALA A 34 31.36 -8.86 -21.70
CA ALA A 34 31.34 -7.85 -20.68
C ALA A 34 29.86 -7.54 -20.57
N THR A 35 29.21 -8.18 -19.60
CA THR A 35 27.90 -7.82 -19.11
C THR A 35 28.06 -6.39 -18.70
N ARG A 36 27.77 -5.48 -19.64
CA ARG A 36 27.67 -4.06 -19.41
C ARG A 36 26.80 -3.97 -18.16
N PRO A 37 27.33 -3.50 -17.02
CA PRO A 37 26.53 -3.44 -15.81
C PRO A 37 25.30 -2.66 -16.23
N LYS A 38 24.14 -3.32 -16.11
CA LYS A 38 22.85 -2.73 -16.44
C LYS A 38 22.78 -1.52 -15.54
N ARG A 39 23.18 -0.36 -16.06
CA ARG A 39 23.07 0.92 -15.38
C ARG A 39 21.57 1.06 -15.22
N SER A 40 21.05 0.61 -14.08
CA SER A 40 19.73 0.97 -13.63
C SER A 40 19.76 2.48 -13.70
N LYS A 41 19.05 3.02 -14.70
CA LYS A 41 18.91 4.46 -14.82
C LYS A 41 18.16 4.82 -13.54
N LYS A 42 18.88 5.33 -12.53
CA LYS A 42 18.25 5.91 -11.35
C LYS A 42 17.23 6.87 -11.90
N THR A 43 15.96 6.53 -11.68
CA THR A 43 14.87 7.31 -12.23
C THR A 43 14.72 8.53 -11.34
N LEU A 44 14.19 9.62 -11.89
CA LEU A 44 13.82 10.77 -11.08
C LEU A 44 12.93 10.36 -9.88
N GLY A 45 12.13 9.31 -10.05
CA GLY A 45 11.32 8.72 -8.98
C GLY A 45 12.16 8.09 -7.85
N ASP A 46 13.27 7.43 -8.17
CA ASP A 46 14.16 6.84 -7.16
C ASP A 46 14.87 7.93 -6.33
N ASP A 47 15.33 8.99 -7.00
CA ASP A 47 16.00 10.10 -6.33
C ASP A 47 15.01 10.90 -5.47
N PHE A 48 13.77 11.10 -5.95
CA PHE A 48 12.70 11.70 -5.14
C PHE A 48 12.37 10.85 -3.90
N ALA A 49 12.21 9.53 -4.08
CA ALA A 49 11.94 8.64 -2.95
C ALA A 49 13.11 8.58 -1.96
N ALA A 50 14.36 8.73 -2.43
CA ALA A 50 15.53 8.84 -1.55
C ALA A 50 15.51 10.16 -0.76
N ALA A 51 15.22 11.28 -1.42
CA ALA A 51 15.10 12.59 -0.79
C ALA A 51 14.00 12.61 0.27
N LEU A 52 12.80 12.09 -0.06
CA LEU A 52 11.68 12.02 0.87
C LEU A 52 11.99 11.18 2.11
N ARG A 53 12.70 10.06 1.94
CA ARG A 53 13.16 9.24 3.08
C ARG A 53 14.19 9.98 3.94
N ALA A 54 15.10 10.73 3.34
CA ALA A 54 16.09 11.50 4.07
C ALA A 54 15.43 12.62 4.88
N ASP A 55 14.50 13.34 4.27
CA ASP A 55 13.69 14.38 4.93
C ASP A 55 12.89 13.80 6.11
N PHE A 56 12.20 12.68 5.91
CA PHE A 56 11.45 12.03 6.98
C PHE A 56 12.36 11.53 8.11
N ARG A 57 13.58 11.09 7.83
CA ARG A 57 14.55 10.71 8.88
C ARG A 57 15.03 11.92 9.69
N ALA A 58 15.23 13.06 9.04
CA ALA A 58 15.71 14.27 9.69
C ALA A 58 14.60 15.01 10.46
N HIS A 59 13.40 15.06 9.91
CA HIS A 59 12.32 15.94 10.39
C HIS A 59 11.05 15.20 10.80
N GLY A 60 10.87 13.94 10.39
CA GLY A 60 9.62 13.20 10.57
C GLY A 60 9.16 13.08 12.02
N ALA A 61 10.08 12.86 12.97
CA ALA A 61 9.74 12.79 14.39
C ALA A 61 9.17 14.11 14.92
N GLY A 62 9.75 15.25 14.50
CA GLY A 62 9.28 16.58 14.87
C GLY A 62 7.91 16.89 14.29
N VAL A 63 7.69 16.56 13.01
CA VAL A 63 6.39 16.73 12.35
C VAL A 63 5.31 15.87 13.01
N ILE A 64 5.61 14.60 13.32
CA ILE A 64 4.68 13.71 14.03
C ILE A 64 4.30 14.28 15.41
N ALA A 65 5.28 14.80 16.15
CA ALA A 65 5.03 15.42 17.45
C ALA A 65 4.15 16.67 17.33
N ALA A 66 4.44 17.54 16.35
CA ALA A 66 3.65 18.74 16.09
C ALA A 66 2.21 18.40 15.70
N VAL A 67 2.00 17.47 14.77
CA VAL A 67 0.65 17.05 14.36
C VAL A 67 -0.10 16.40 15.52
N ARG A 68 0.56 15.63 16.38
CA ARG A 68 -0.06 15.05 17.59
C ARG A 68 -0.54 16.13 18.55
N ALA A 69 0.20 17.23 18.68
CA ALA A 69 -0.17 18.33 19.57
C ALA A 69 -1.26 19.24 18.97
N GLU A 70 -1.14 19.60 17.69
CA GLU A 70 -2.04 20.56 17.03
C GLU A 70 -3.33 19.92 16.51
N LYS A 71 -3.24 18.71 15.93
CA LYS A 71 -4.34 18.01 15.25
C LYS A 71 -4.31 16.51 15.54
N PRO A 72 -4.56 16.09 16.79
CA PRO A 72 -4.50 14.69 17.19
C PRO A 72 -5.46 13.79 16.38
N GLU A 73 -6.62 14.31 15.98
CA GLU A 73 -7.60 13.57 15.17
C GLU A 73 -7.04 13.19 13.78
N GLN A 74 -6.32 14.11 13.13
CA GLN A 74 -5.68 13.86 11.84
C GLN A 74 -4.52 12.87 11.98
N TYR A 75 -3.75 12.94 13.07
CA TYR A 75 -2.69 11.97 13.36
C TYR A 75 -3.24 10.55 13.46
N LEU A 76 -4.32 10.35 14.22
CA LEU A 76 -4.94 9.04 14.39
C LEU A 76 -5.50 8.48 13.07
N LYS A 77 -6.10 9.33 12.22
CA LYS A 77 -6.56 8.93 10.87
C LYS A 77 -5.39 8.45 10.00
N VAL A 78 -4.28 9.16 9.97
CA VAL A 78 -3.09 8.75 9.19
C VAL A 78 -2.53 7.42 9.71
N VAL A 79 -2.43 7.26 11.03
CA VAL A 79 -2.00 5.99 11.65
C VAL A 79 -2.93 4.85 11.26
N LEU A 80 -4.26 5.07 11.28
CA LEU A 80 -5.25 4.09 10.85
C LEU A 80 -5.06 3.67 9.39
N THR A 81 -4.77 4.63 8.49
CA THR A 81 -4.57 4.33 7.06
C THR A 81 -3.26 3.59 6.74
N LEU A 82 -2.27 3.69 7.62
CA LEU A 82 -0.98 3.00 7.49
C LEU A 82 -1.06 1.54 7.98
N LEU A 83 -2.03 1.23 8.83
CA LEU A 83 -2.28 -0.13 9.28
C LEU A 83 -2.92 -0.94 8.12
N PRO A 84 -2.58 -2.23 7.98
CA PRO A 84 -3.29 -3.10 7.05
C PRO A 84 -4.79 -3.05 7.31
N LYS A 85 -5.60 -3.09 6.24
CA LYS A 85 -7.06 -2.90 6.33
C LYS A 85 -7.76 -3.89 7.27
N ASP A 86 -7.15 -5.05 7.50
CA ASP A 86 -7.65 -6.07 8.43
C ASP A 86 -7.56 -5.61 9.90
N PHE A 87 -6.67 -4.66 10.23
CA PHE A 87 -6.62 -4.02 11.55
C PHE A 87 -7.68 -2.91 11.70
N SER A 88 -7.98 -2.16 10.64
CA SER A 88 -9.02 -1.11 10.67
C SER A 88 -10.44 -1.67 10.64
N GLN A 89 -10.65 -2.84 10.03
CA GLN A 89 -11.97 -3.49 10.02
C GLN A 89 -12.44 -3.86 11.43
N ASN A 90 -11.57 -4.24 12.36
CA ASN A 90 -11.98 -4.52 13.74
C ASN A 90 -12.37 -3.25 14.54
N LEU A 91 -12.01 -2.05 14.07
CA LEU A 91 -12.30 -0.80 14.76
C LEU A 91 -13.62 -0.17 14.29
N ASP A 92 -13.90 -0.23 12.98
CA ASP A 92 -15.12 0.34 12.38
C ASP A 92 -16.20 -0.70 12.07
N ALA A 93 -15.88 -2.00 11.94
CA ALA A 93 -16.84 -3.03 11.49
C ALA A 93 -17.48 -3.85 12.61
N ASP A 94 -16.91 -3.86 13.82
CA ASP A 94 -17.31 -4.85 14.84
C ASP A 94 -18.47 -4.42 15.75
N LYS A 95 -19.01 -3.20 15.60
CA LYS A 95 -20.15 -2.77 16.43
C LYS A 95 -21.36 -2.19 15.70
N ASN A 96 -21.22 -1.65 14.49
CA ASN A 96 -22.35 -1.01 13.79
C ASN A 96 -22.28 -1.17 12.26
N ASN A 97 -22.22 -2.41 11.77
CA ASN A 97 -22.57 -2.67 10.37
C ASN A 97 -24.09 -2.55 10.12
N LEU A 98 -24.89 -2.15 11.13
CA LEU A 98 -26.32 -1.90 10.96
C LEU A 98 -26.60 -0.83 9.90
N ASP A 99 -25.74 0.21 9.79
CA ASP A 99 -25.92 1.31 8.82
C ASP A 99 -25.74 0.90 7.36
N ARG A 100 -25.18 -0.30 7.10
CA ARG A 100 -24.97 -0.84 5.75
C ARG A 100 -25.94 -1.97 5.40
N MET A 101 -26.72 -2.43 6.37
CA MET A 101 -27.72 -3.48 6.19
C MET A 101 -29.06 -2.86 5.77
N SER A 102 -29.81 -3.57 4.93
CA SER A 102 -31.18 -3.17 4.62
C SER A 102 -32.12 -3.44 5.81
N ASP A 103 -33.23 -2.72 5.90
CA ASP A 103 -34.24 -2.92 6.96
C ASP A 103 -34.74 -4.37 7.07
N GLU A 104 -34.80 -5.11 5.97
CA GLU A 104 -35.17 -6.53 6.01
C GLU A 104 -34.08 -7.40 6.62
N GLU A 105 -32.81 -7.09 6.32
CA GLU A 105 -31.67 -7.80 6.85
C GLU A 105 -31.49 -7.54 8.36
N ILE A 106 -31.73 -6.29 8.79
CA ILE A 106 -31.79 -5.90 10.20
C ILE A 106 -32.92 -6.68 10.91
N ARG A 107 -34.12 -6.72 10.34
CA ARG A 107 -35.25 -7.48 10.90
C ARG A 107 -34.95 -8.98 11.00
N SER A 108 -34.30 -9.55 9.99
CA SER A 108 -33.86 -10.95 10.00
C SER A 108 -32.88 -11.23 11.14
N ARG A 109 -31.92 -10.32 11.36
CA ARG A 109 -30.94 -10.45 12.45
C ARG A 109 -31.59 -10.35 13.83
N ILE A 110 -32.54 -9.44 14.01
CA ILE A 110 -33.31 -9.31 15.27
C ILE A 110 -34.03 -10.62 15.58
N ARG A 111 -34.76 -11.20 14.63
CA ARG A 111 -35.46 -12.49 14.82
C ARG A 111 -34.51 -13.63 15.19
N ALA A 112 -33.33 -13.67 14.57
CA ALA A 112 -32.31 -14.67 14.88
C ALA A 112 -31.76 -14.52 16.31
N LEU A 113 -31.56 -13.28 16.76
CA LEU A 113 -31.13 -12.98 18.13
C LEU A 113 -32.23 -13.35 19.15
N GLU A 114 -33.48 -12.99 18.87
CA GLU A 114 -34.63 -13.37 19.69
C GLU A 114 -34.71 -14.90 19.85
N ALA A 115 -34.58 -15.66 18.75
CA ALA A 115 -34.59 -17.12 18.81
C ALA A 115 -33.45 -17.70 19.64
N SER A 116 -32.26 -17.07 19.61
CA SER A 116 -31.11 -17.48 20.41
C SER A 116 -31.24 -17.12 21.89
N LEU A 117 -31.90 -16.01 22.21
CA LEU A 117 -32.05 -15.51 23.59
C LEU A 117 -33.27 -16.11 24.30
N ARG A 118 -34.31 -16.46 23.54
CA ARG A 118 -35.58 -16.98 24.06
C ARG A 118 -35.44 -18.16 25.04
N PRO A 119 -34.57 -19.17 24.81
CA PRO A 119 -34.36 -20.25 25.77
C PRO A 119 -33.81 -19.79 27.14
N PHE A 120 -33.18 -18.63 27.20
CA PHE A 120 -32.66 -18.04 28.44
C PHE A 120 -33.69 -17.15 29.14
N LEU A 121 -34.70 -16.66 28.42
CA LEU A 121 -35.76 -15.78 28.96
C LEU A 121 -37.00 -16.57 29.40
N ASP A 122 -37.33 -17.66 28.70
CA ASP A 122 -38.48 -18.53 29.02
C ASP A 122 -38.28 -19.28 30.36
N GLY A 123 -37.08 -19.26 30.94
CA GLY A 123 -36.78 -19.77 32.28
C GLY A 123 -37.23 -18.87 33.44
N ASP A 124 -37.57 -17.60 33.17
CA ASP A 124 -37.97 -16.59 34.16
C ASP A 124 -39.49 -16.33 34.21
N GLU A 125 -40.30 -17.16 33.54
CA GLU A 125 -41.78 -17.11 33.59
C GLU A 125 -42.37 -17.35 34.99
N ASN A 126 -41.54 -17.67 36.01
CA ASN A 126 -41.95 -17.73 37.41
C ASN A 126 -41.71 -16.42 38.21
N LEU A 127 -41.03 -15.41 37.66
CA LEU A 127 -40.71 -14.17 38.39
C LEU A 127 -41.69 -13.01 38.11
N PHE A 128 -42.32 -12.98 36.94
CA PHE A 128 -43.25 -11.91 36.55
C PHE A 128 -44.73 -12.15 36.92
N GLY A 129 -45.04 -13.25 37.62
CA GLY A 129 -46.40 -13.64 38.01
C GLY A 129 -46.94 -13.05 39.33
N ALA A 130 -46.17 -12.25 40.08
CA ALA A 130 -46.53 -11.85 41.45
C ALA A 130 -47.14 -10.42 41.58
N ALA A 131 -47.49 -9.74 40.49
CA ALA A 131 -47.95 -8.33 40.54
C ALA A 131 -49.37 -8.06 40.00
N ARG A 132 -50.23 -9.08 39.86
CA ARG A 132 -51.63 -8.89 39.44
C ARG A 132 -52.63 -9.68 40.29
N ALA A 133 -52.79 -9.33 41.57
CA ALA A 133 -54.03 -9.58 42.31
C ALA A 133 -54.05 -8.86 43.67
N ALA A 134 -54.35 -7.56 43.68
CA ALA A 134 -54.93 -6.89 44.85
C ALA A 134 -55.63 -5.61 44.37
N GLY A 135 -56.93 -5.71 44.07
CA GLY A 135 -57.77 -4.54 43.81
C GLY A 135 -58.18 -3.84 45.10
N PRO A 136 -58.84 -2.68 45.00
CA PRO A 136 -59.96 -2.38 45.86
C PRO A 136 -61.26 -2.30 45.05
N THR A 137 -62.23 -3.15 45.40
CA THR A 137 -63.64 -2.97 45.03
C THR A 137 -64.19 -1.79 45.84
N SER A 138 -64.53 -0.67 45.19
CA SER A 138 -65.29 0.39 45.85
C SER A 138 -66.78 0.03 45.84
N SER A 139 -67.38 0.04 47.03
CA SER A 139 -68.83 0.01 47.26
C SER A 139 -69.49 1.35 46.91
#